data_AF-A0AAV4P2K8-F1
#
_entry.id   AF-A0AAV4P2K8-F1
#
_cell.length_a   1.000
_cell.length_b   1.000
_cell.length_c   1.000
_cell.angle_alpha   90.00
_cell.angle_beta   90.00
_cell.angle_gamma   90.00
#
_symmetry.space_group_name_H-M   'P 1'
#
loop_
_entity.id
_entity.type
_entity.pdbx_description
1 polymer ?
#
loop_
_entity_poly.entity_id
_entity_poly.type
_entity_poly.pdbx_seq_one_letter_code
_entity_poly.pdbx_strand_id
1 'polypeptide(L)'
;MTICPGTVLLVFMVSLWIIASWTLRLCERYHDPEHANLLNTMWLTAITFLSVGYGDIVPNTYCGRGISVSTGLMGAGCTALVVAVIARKLELTRAEKHVHNFMMDTQLSKRLKNAAASVLRETWLIYKHTKLVKRVSPGRVRRHQRQFLLAIYTLRKVKLEQRKLMDNANTISDMAKTSNSIYEVVSDLSQRQLALEERIQATTERLIAIQETLDTLPDIIMCRIQACRKPSFHQPGTGPSWASISSVNLPTSQRRSCTLGIPTIVPRSGSANN
;
A
#
# COMPACT_ATOMS: atom_id res chain seq x y z
N MET A 1 -22.46 -11.85 -11.37
CA MET A 1 -22.74 -12.97 -10.44
C MET A 1 -21.56 -13.12 -9.51
N THR A 2 -21.68 -12.78 -8.23
CA THR A 2 -20.60 -12.91 -7.24
C THR A 2 -20.40 -14.38 -6.93
N ILE A 3 -19.40 -14.98 -7.55
CA ILE A 3 -19.01 -16.37 -7.28
C ILE A 3 -18.41 -16.39 -5.88
N CYS A 4 -19.17 -16.89 -4.90
CA CYS A 4 -18.65 -17.11 -3.56
C CYS A 4 -17.54 -18.17 -3.66
N PRO A 5 -16.28 -17.85 -3.33
CA PRO A 5 -15.16 -18.79 -3.48
C PRO A 5 -15.37 -20.06 -2.66
N GLY A 6 -16.11 -19.97 -1.55
CA GLY A 6 -16.51 -21.13 -0.75
C GLY A 6 -17.47 -22.07 -1.48
N THR A 7 -18.39 -21.54 -2.30
CA THR A 7 -19.35 -22.37 -3.05
C THR A 7 -18.65 -23.16 -4.16
N VAL A 8 -17.72 -22.53 -4.90
CA VAL A 8 -16.93 -23.24 -5.93
C VAL A 8 -16.06 -24.32 -5.31
N LEU A 9 -15.42 -24.00 -4.18
CA LEU A 9 -14.57 -24.94 -3.47
C LEU A 9 -15.38 -26.14 -2.95
N LEU A 10 -16.55 -25.88 -2.35
CA LEU A 10 -17.44 -26.93 -1.86
C LEU A 10 -17.90 -27.84 -3.00
N VAL A 11 -18.35 -27.27 -4.12
CA VAL A 11 -18.77 -28.05 -5.30
C VAL A 11 -17.62 -28.92 -5.81
N PHE A 12 -16.41 -28.37 -5.93
CA PHE A 12 -15.23 -29.13 -6.35
C PHE A 12 -14.91 -30.27 -5.36
N MET A 13 -14.95 -30.01 -4.05
CA MET A 13 -14.68 -31.03 -3.03
C MET A 13 -15.70 -32.17 -3.03
N VAL A 14 -17.00 -31.84 -3.12
CA VAL A 14 -18.06 -32.86 -3.18
C VAL A 14 -17.92 -33.68 -4.47
N SER A 15 -17.61 -33.05 -5.60
CA SER A 15 -17.40 -33.76 -6.87
C SER A 15 -16.22 -34.74 -6.82
N LEU A 16 -15.07 -34.31 -6.30
CA LEU A 16 -13.88 -35.16 -6.15
C LEU A 16 -14.11 -36.30 -5.16
N TRP A 17 -14.86 -36.05 -4.09
CA TRP A 17 -15.22 -37.09 -3.12
C TRP A 17 -16.10 -38.17 -3.75
N ILE A 18 -17.10 -37.78 -4.56
CA ILE A 18 -17.97 -38.73 -5.29
C ILE A 18 -17.15 -39.54 -6.31
N ILE A 19 -16.25 -38.89 -7.05
CA ILE A 19 -15.38 -39.56 -8.04
C ILE A 19 -14.43 -40.54 -7.35
N ALA A 20 -13.80 -40.14 -6.24
CA ALA A 20 -12.91 -41.01 -5.46
C ALA A 20 -13.66 -42.23 -4.91
N SER A 21 -14.88 -42.04 -4.40
CA SER A 21 -15.72 -43.14 -3.92
C SER A 21 -16.11 -44.11 -5.03
N TRP A 22 -16.51 -43.59 -6.19
CA TRP A 22 -16.82 -44.41 -7.38
C TRP A 22 -15.60 -45.20 -7.88
N THR A 23 -14.42 -44.57 -7.89
CA THR A 23 -13.18 -45.19 -8.37
C THR A 23 -12.71 -46.28 -7.40
N LEU A 24 -12.79 -46.05 -6.09
CA LEU A 24 -12.44 -47.03 -5.07
C LEU A 24 -13.35 -48.26 -5.17
N ARG A 25 -14.66 -48.05 -5.36
CA ARG A 25 -15.61 -49.13 -5.61
C ARG A 25 -15.23 -49.95 -6.83
N LEU A 26 -14.86 -49.29 -7.93
CA LEU A 26 -14.53 -49.96 -9.18
C LEU A 26 -13.28 -50.85 -9.04
N CYS A 27 -12.28 -50.41 -8.26
CA CYS A 27 -11.08 -51.19 -7.99
C CYS A 27 -11.27 -52.36 -7.02
N GLU A 28 -12.17 -52.26 -6.04
CA GLU A 28 -12.41 -53.33 -5.05
C GLU A 28 -13.55 -54.30 -5.46
N ARG A 29 -14.40 -53.95 -6.45
CA ARG A 29 -15.59 -54.73 -6.86
C ARG A 29 -15.31 -56.19 -7.23
N TYR A 30 -14.12 -56.50 -7.73
CA TYR A 30 -13.76 -57.83 -8.20
C TYR A 30 -13.11 -58.73 -7.14
N HIS A 31 -12.64 -58.14 -6.03
CA HIS A 31 -11.81 -58.86 -5.06
C HIS A 31 -12.57 -59.25 -3.78
N ASP A 32 -13.64 -58.53 -3.42
CA ASP A 32 -14.38 -58.78 -2.17
C ASP A 32 -15.90 -58.51 -2.32
N PRO A 33 -16.80 -59.45 -1.96
CA PRO A 33 -18.25 -59.21 -1.98
C PRO A 33 -18.72 -58.22 -0.91
N GLU A 34 -17.99 -58.03 0.20
CA GLU A 34 -18.34 -57.03 1.23
C GLU A 34 -18.17 -55.58 0.76
N HIS A 35 -17.23 -55.35 -0.18
CA HIS A 35 -17.01 -54.05 -0.83
C HIS A 35 -18.01 -53.78 -1.97
N ALA A 36 -18.91 -54.72 -2.31
CA ALA A 36 -19.91 -54.54 -3.35
C ALA A 36 -21.01 -53.53 -2.95
N ASN A 37 -21.26 -53.38 -1.65
CA ASN A 37 -22.21 -52.43 -1.08
C ASN A 37 -21.68 -50.99 -1.20
N LEU A 38 -22.39 -50.14 -1.96
CA LEU A 38 -22.01 -48.74 -2.19
C LEU A 38 -21.83 -47.95 -0.87
N LEU A 39 -22.61 -48.30 0.16
CA LEU A 39 -22.56 -47.66 1.47
C LEU A 39 -21.24 -47.93 2.21
N ASN A 40 -20.68 -49.14 2.11
CA ASN A 40 -19.41 -49.50 2.74
C ASN A 40 -18.24 -48.75 2.08
N THR A 41 -18.26 -48.63 0.74
CA THR A 41 -17.24 -47.84 0.02
C THR A 41 -17.37 -46.35 0.32
N MET A 42 -18.59 -45.81 0.40
CA MET A 42 -18.80 -44.40 0.77
C MET A 42 -18.33 -44.11 2.20
N TRP A 43 -18.61 -45.02 3.14
CA TRP A 43 -18.12 -44.97 4.52
C TRP A 43 -16.59 -44.94 4.60
N LEU A 44 -15.92 -45.91 3.96
CA LEU A 44 -14.46 -45.96 3.88
C LEU A 44 -13.88 -44.68 3.26
N THR A 45 -14.48 -44.18 2.18
CA THR A 45 -14.02 -42.95 1.50
C THR A 45 -14.18 -41.73 2.40
N ALA A 46 -15.29 -41.61 3.16
CA ALA A 46 -15.53 -40.50 4.08
C ALA A 46 -14.53 -40.47 5.24
N ILE A 47 -14.27 -41.62 5.88
CA ILE A 47 -13.31 -41.76 6.98
C ILE A 47 -11.88 -41.48 6.52
N THR A 48 -11.53 -41.93 5.32
CA THR A 48 -10.22 -41.67 4.71
C THR A 48 -10.06 -40.18 4.37
N PHE A 49 -11.11 -39.55 3.85
CA PHE A 49 -11.10 -38.13 3.50
C PHE A 49 -11.04 -37.21 4.72
N LEU A 50 -11.69 -37.57 5.82
CA LEU A 50 -11.58 -36.87 7.12
C LEU A 50 -10.27 -37.21 7.86
N SER A 51 -9.44 -38.12 7.32
CA SER A 51 -8.21 -38.60 7.95
C SER A 51 -8.43 -39.20 9.36
N VAL A 52 -9.57 -39.88 9.58
CA VAL A 52 -9.89 -40.57 10.84
C VAL A 52 -9.32 -41.98 10.88
N GLY A 53 -9.58 -42.79 9.84
CA GLY A 53 -9.02 -44.13 9.66
C GLY A 53 -9.33 -45.16 10.75
N TYR A 54 -10.59 -45.55 10.94
CA TYR A 54 -10.96 -46.57 11.95
C TYR A 54 -10.36 -47.97 11.69
N GLY A 55 -10.16 -48.34 10.42
CA GLY A 55 -9.56 -49.62 10.04
C GLY A 55 -10.49 -50.83 10.12
N ASP A 56 -11.80 -50.60 10.20
CA ASP A 56 -12.86 -51.60 10.13
C ASP A 56 -13.00 -52.22 8.73
N ILE A 57 -12.76 -51.42 7.69
CA ILE A 57 -12.76 -51.84 6.28
C ILE A 57 -11.50 -51.24 5.64
N VAL A 58 -10.74 -52.04 4.87
CA VAL A 58 -9.45 -51.63 4.29
C VAL A 58 -9.33 -52.13 2.85
N PRO A 59 -8.81 -51.33 1.90
CA PRO A 59 -8.62 -51.79 0.54
C PRO A 59 -7.51 -52.85 0.45
N ASN A 60 -7.87 -53.99 -0.11
CA ASN A 60 -6.95 -55.12 -0.30
C ASN A 60 -6.16 -54.99 -1.61
N THR A 61 -6.70 -54.29 -2.61
CA THR A 61 -6.08 -54.12 -3.93
C THR A 61 -5.01 -53.04 -3.95
N TYR A 62 -3.95 -53.22 -4.74
CA TYR A 62 -2.94 -52.16 -4.96
C TYR A 62 -3.54 -50.89 -5.55
N CYS A 63 -4.54 -51.00 -6.43
CA CYS A 63 -5.30 -49.86 -6.92
C CYS A 63 -6.04 -49.13 -5.79
N GLY A 64 -6.81 -49.86 -4.97
CA GLY A 64 -7.57 -49.28 -3.85
C GLY A 64 -6.69 -48.59 -2.82
N ARG A 65 -5.51 -49.15 -2.52
CA ARG A 65 -4.48 -48.53 -1.66
C ARG A 65 -3.93 -47.23 -2.23
N GLY A 66 -3.70 -47.17 -3.55
CA GLY A 66 -3.30 -45.93 -4.22
C GLY A 66 -4.39 -44.85 -4.11
N ILE A 67 -5.65 -45.23 -4.30
CA ILE A 67 -6.80 -44.32 -4.19
C ILE A 67 -7.02 -43.85 -2.76
N SER A 68 -6.85 -44.71 -1.75
CA SER A 68 -6.98 -44.30 -0.35
C SER A 68 -5.92 -43.29 0.05
N VAL A 69 -4.67 -43.46 -0.39
CA VAL A 69 -3.58 -42.50 -0.13
C VAL A 69 -3.85 -41.16 -0.82
N SER A 70 -4.27 -41.18 -2.10
CA SER A 70 -4.58 -39.93 -2.83
C SER A 70 -5.80 -39.22 -2.25
N THR A 71 -6.81 -39.95 -1.79
CA THR A 71 -8.00 -39.41 -1.11
C THR A 71 -7.64 -38.77 0.22
N GLY A 72 -6.75 -39.39 1.02
CA GLY A 72 -6.27 -38.80 2.27
C GLY A 72 -5.46 -37.52 2.04
N LEU A 73 -4.58 -37.51 1.04
CA LEU A 73 -3.82 -36.31 0.65
C LEU A 73 -4.77 -35.18 0.20
N MET A 74 -5.75 -35.51 -0.63
CA MET A 74 -6.78 -34.57 -1.07
C MET A 74 -7.55 -34.02 0.14
N GLY A 75 -8.05 -34.88 1.03
CA GLY A 75 -8.80 -34.50 2.23
C GLY A 75 -8.05 -33.55 3.18
N ALA A 76 -6.74 -33.76 3.35
CA ALA A 76 -5.87 -32.83 4.08
C ALA A 76 -5.82 -31.45 3.39
N GLY A 77 -5.64 -31.42 2.06
CA GLY A 77 -5.70 -30.21 1.26
C GLY A 77 -7.05 -29.48 1.35
N CYS A 78 -8.16 -30.23 1.33
CA CYS A 78 -9.51 -29.69 1.49
C CYS A 78 -9.68 -29.00 2.84
N THR A 79 -9.23 -29.65 3.91
CA THR A 79 -9.32 -29.12 5.26
C THR A 79 -8.53 -27.81 5.38
N ALA A 80 -7.31 -27.77 4.83
CA ALA A 80 -6.50 -26.56 4.81
C ALA A 80 -7.19 -25.40 4.06
N LEU A 81 -7.81 -25.69 2.91
CA LEU A 81 -8.52 -24.69 2.13
C LEU A 81 -9.78 -24.18 2.85
N VAL A 82 -10.54 -25.05 3.51
CA VAL A 82 -11.71 -24.67 4.32
C VAL A 82 -11.28 -23.74 5.44
N VAL A 83 -10.22 -24.08 6.19
CA VAL A 83 -9.66 -23.22 7.24
C VAL A 83 -9.23 -21.87 6.68
N ALA A 84 -8.57 -21.83 5.51
CA ALA A 84 -8.17 -20.58 4.86
C ALA A 84 -9.37 -19.72 4.44
N VAL A 85 -10.45 -20.31 3.92
CA VAL A 85 -11.68 -19.60 3.57
C VAL A 85 -12.36 -19.04 4.82
N ILE A 86 -12.45 -19.85 5.87
CA ILE A 86 -13.04 -19.42 7.16
C ILE A 86 -12.22 -18.27 7.74
N ALA A 87 -10.89 -18.36 7.76
CA ALA A 87 -10.01 -17.30 8.25
C ALA A 87 -10.28 -15.97 7.52
N ARG A 88 -10.35 -15.98 6.18
CA ARG A 88 -10.68 -14.79 5.38
C ARG A 88 -12.09 -14.24 5.62
N LYS A 89 -13.04 -15.08 6.04
CA LYS A 89 -14.41 -14.65 6.39
C LYS A 89 -14.51 -14.14 7.82
N LEU A 90 -13.62 -14.58 8.71
CA LEU A 90 -13.51 -14.09 10.09
C LEU A 90 -12.72 -12.78 10.18
N GLU A 91 -11.90 -12.46 9.17
CA GLU A 91 -11.30 -11.14 9.03
C GLU A 91 -12.40 -10.09 8.88
N LEU A 92 -12.59 -9.27 9.91
CA LEU A 92 -13.55 -8.17 9.88
C LEU A 92 -13.26 -7.25 8.70
N THR A 93 -14.31 -6.85 8.01
CA THR A 93 -14.18 -5.85 6.94
C THR A 93 -13.67 -4.52 7.51
N ARG A 94 -13.03 -3.70 6.67
CA ARG A 94 -12.47 -2.41 7.09
C ARG A 94 -13.53 -1.50 7.75
N ALA A 95 -14.76 -1.54 7.26
CA ALA A 95 -15.88 -0.77 7.83
C ALA A 95 -16.30 -1.28 9.21
N GLU A 96 -16.46 -2.60 9.37
CA GLU A 96 -16.77 -3.21 10.67
C GLU A 96 -15.66 -2.96 11.69
N LYS A 97 -14.40 -3.06 11.28
CA LYS A 97 -13.24 -2.76 12.13
C LYS A 97 -13.25 -1.30 12.59
N HIS A 98 -13.63 -0.36 11.72
CA HIS A 98 -13.76 1.05 12.08
C HIS A 98 -14.87 1.28 13.12
N VAL A 99 -16.05 0.68 12.90
CA VAL A 99 -17.18 0.76 13.87
C VAL A 99 -16.80 0.10 15.20
N HIS A 100 -16.14 -1.05 15.18
CA HIS A 100 -15.67 -1.73 16.37
C HIS A 100 -14.63 -0.89 17.13
N ASN A 101 -13.68 -0.27 16.43
CA ASN A 101 -12.69 0.61 17.06
C ASN A 101 -13.35 1.81 17.72
N PHE A 102 -14.29 2.46 17.02
CA PHE A 102 -15.05 3.58 17.57
C PHE A 102 -15.85 3.19 18.83
N MET A 103 -16.50 2.03 18.79
CA MET A 103 -17.25 1.51 19.94
C MET A 103 -16.31 1.26 21.13
N MET A 104 -15.16 0.64 20.88
CA MET A 104 -14.15 0.34 21.90
C MET A 104 -13.58 1.62 22.52
N ASP A 105 -13.26 2.64 21.72
CA ASP A 105 -12.77 3.95 22.19
C ASP A 105 -13.80 4.67 23.06
N THR A 106 -15.07 4.61 22.66
CA THR A 106 -16.19 5.17 23.43
C THR A 106 -16.34 4.46 24.77
N GLN A 107 -16.24 3.13 24.80
CA GLN A 107 -16.32 2.34 26.03
C GLN A 107 -15.14 2.61 26.97
N LEU A 108 -13.92 2.68 26.46
CA LEU A 108 -12.74 2.97 27.29
C LEU A 108 -12.79 4.37 27.88
N SER A 109 -13.24 5.36 27.11
CA SER A 109 -13.44 6.71 27.61
C SER A 109 -14.43 6.76 28.78
N LYS A 110 -15.52 5.97 28.71
CA LYS A 110 -16.47 5.81 29.82
C LYS A 110 -15.83 5.14 31.03
N ARG A 111 -15.09 4.04 30.82
CA ARG A 111 -14.38 3.33 31.90
C ARG A 111 -13.33 4.20 32.58
N LEU A 112 -12.61 5.03 31.82
CA LEU A 112 -11.61 5.95 32.33
C LEU A 112 -12.25 6.99 33.26
N LYS A 113 -13.36 7.60 32.83
CA LYS A 113 -14.13 8.56 33.64
C LYS A 113 -14.66 7.92 34.92
N ASN A 114 -15.20 6.70 34.85
CA ASN A 114 -15.70 5.97 36.02
C ASN A 114 -14.58 5.60 37.01
N ALA A 115 -13.42 5.17 36.52
CA ALA A 115 -12.25 4.89 37.35
C ALA A 115 -11.72 6.16 38.02
N ALA A 116 -11.67 7.28 37.29
CA ALA A 116 -11.28 8.58 37.85
C ALA A 116 -12.24 9.05 38.95
N ALA A 117 -13.55 8.90 38.75
CA ALA A 117 -14.56 9.19 39.77
C ALA A 117 -14.36 8.32 41.04
N SER A 118 -14.00 7.05 40.87
CA SER A 118 -13.72 6.15 41.99
C SER A 118 -12.48 6.59 42.78
N VAL A 119 -11.43 7.05 42.09
CA VAL A 119 -10.22 7.62 42.73
C VAL A 119 -10.58 8.84 43.56
N LEU A 120 -11.35 9.78 43.01
CA LEU A 120 -11.80 10.97 43.73
C LEU A 120 -12.65 10.60 44.95
N ARG A 121 -13.58 9.65 44.80
CA ARG A 121 -14.44 9.17 45.88
C ARG A 121 -13.63 8.61 47.05
N GLU A 122 -12.69 7.71 46.78
CA GLU A 122 -11.87 7.12 47.85
C GLU A 122 -10.90 8.15 48.46
N THR A 123 -10.36 9.08 47.66
CA THR A 123 -9.53 10.19 48.17
C THR A 123 -10.31 11.05 49.17
N TRP A 124 -11.54 11.43 48.81
CA TRP A 124 -12.43 12.18 49.68
C TRP A 124 -12.78 11.42 50.96
N LEU A 125 -13.12 10.12 50.84
CA LEU A 125 -13.47 9.28 52.00
C LEU A 125 -12.29 9.09 52.96
N ILE A 126 -11.06 8.97 52.44
CA ILE A 126 -9.85 8.96 53.25
C ILE A 126 -9.71 10.29 54.01
N TYR A 127 -9.84 11.43 53.32
CA TYR A 127 -9.74 12.75 53.94
C TYR A 127 -10.80 12.95 55.04
N LYS A 128 -12.07 12.62 54.75
CA LYS A 128 -13.17 12.68 55.71
C LYS A 128 -12.88 11.88 56.98
N HIS A 129 -12.46 10.62 56.84
CA HIS A 129 -12.23 9.73 57.98
C HIS A 129 -10.91 9.95 58.72
N THR A 130 -9.99 10.75 58.17
CA THR A 130 -8.72 11.11 58.81
C THR A 130 -8.70 12.51 59.42
N LYS A 131 -9.44 13.47 58.85
CA LYS A 131 -9.38 14.89 59.25
C LYS A 131 -10.70 15.47 59.76
N LEU A 132 -11.87 14.99 59.31
CA LEU A 132 -13.18 15.57 59.67
C LEU A 132 -13.90 14.87 60.84
N VAL A 133 -13.39 13.75 61.36
CA VAL A 133 -14.05 12.97 62.43
C VAL A 133 -13.28 13.10 63.74
N LYS A 134 -13.99 13.39 64.84
CA LYS A 134 -13.43 13.56 66.21
C LYS A 134 -12.67 12.33 66.75
N ARG A 135 -13.02 11.12 66.33
CA ARG A 135 -12.31 9.86 66.65
C ARG A 135 -12.00 9.09 65.37
N VAL A 136 -10.71 8.86 65.10
CA VAL A 136 -10.23 8.15 63.91
C VAL A 136 -10.27 6.64 64.15
N SER A 137 -11.02 5.90 63.32
CA SER A 137 -11.04 4.43 63.35
C SER A 137 -10.05 3.85 62.33
N PRO A 138 -8.94 3.19 62.76
CA PRO A 138 -7.88 2.75 61.84
C PRO A 138 -8.31 1.64 60.87
N GLY A 139 -9.37 0.87 61.17
CA GLY A 139 -9.91 -0.16 60.28
C GLY A 139 -10.60 0.41 59.03
N ARG A 140 -11.42 1.45 59.19
CA ARG A 140 -12.10 2.11 58.04
C ARG A 140 -11.12 2.83 57.13
N VAL A 141 -10.11 3.49 57.69
CA VAL A 141 -9.07 4.18 56.91
C VAL A 141 -8.29 3.19 56.07
N ARG A 142 -7.86 2.05 56.63
CA ARG A 142 -7.17 0.98 55.87
C ARG A 142 -8.02 0.41 54.73
N ARG A 143 -9.34 0.26 54.94
CA ARG A 143 -10.26 -0.18 53.88
C ARG A 143 -10.31 0.81 52.71
N HIS A 144 -10.49 2.11 52.98
CA HIS A 144 -10.50 3.12 51.92
C HIS A 144 -9.13 3.32 51.26
N GLN A 145 -8.02 3.18 52.00
CA GLN A 145 -6.68 3.17 51.40
C GLN A 145 -6.49 2.01 50.43
N ARG A 146 -6.94 0.80 50.77
CA ARG A 146 -6.89 -0.35 49.86
C ARG A 146 -7.78 -0.13 48.63
N GLN A 147 -8.99 0.39 48.82
CA GLN A 147 -9.90 0.71 47.71
C GLN A 147 -9.35 1.83 46.81
N PHE A 148 -8.68 2.84 47.38
CA PHE A 148 -7.99 3.90 46.65
C PHE A 148 -6.84 3.34 45.79
N LEU A 149 -5.98 2.50 46.36
CA LEU A 149 -4.90 1.87 45.60
C LEU A 149 -5.44 1.01 44.45
N LEU A 150 -6.52 0.27 44.68
CA LEU A 150 -7.20 -0.49 43.65
C LEU A 150 -7.79 0.43 42.57
N ALA A 151 -8.43 1.54 42.94
CA ALA A 151 -8.95 2.52 41.99
C ALA A 151 -7.82 3.14 41.13
N ILE A 152 -6.68 3.50 41.73
CA ILE A 152 -5.50 3.98 41.01
C ILE A 152 -4.95 2.92 40.05
N TYR A 153 -4.87 1.66 40.49
CA TYR A 153 -4.45 0.56 39.63
C TYR A 153 -5.39 0.41 38.42
N THR A 154 -6.71 0.40 38.64
CA THR A 154 -7.69 0.30 37.55
C THR A 154 -7.62 1.48 36.58
N LEU A 155 -7.47 2.70 37.08
CA LEU A 155 -7.28 3.90 36.25
C LEU A 155 -6.04 3.77 35.37
N ARG A 156 -4.90 3.37 35.95
CA ARG A 156 -3.65 3.17 35.20
C ARG A 156 -3.78 2.07 34.15
N LYS A 157 -4.46 0.96 34.49
CA LYS A 157 -4.73 -0.13 33.54
C LYS A 157 -5.57 0.35 32.35
N VAL A 158 -6.70 1.02 32.61
CA VAL A 158 -7.56 1.56 31.55
C VAL A 158 -6.83 2.62 30.72
N LYS A 159 -6.02 3.48 31.34
CA LYS A 159 -5.21 4.48 30.63
C LYS A 159 -4.15 3.84 29.74
N LEU A 160 -3.55 2.72 30.16
CA LEU A 160 -2.60 1.97 29.35
C LEU A 160 -3.31 1.29 28.16
N GLU A 161 -4.48 0.68 28.39
CA GLU A 161 -5.30 0.10 27.32
C GLU A 161 -5.72 1.16 26.29
N GLN A 162 -6.11 2.35 26.74
CA GLN A 162 -6.44 3.48 25.86
C GLN A 162 -5.23 3.93 25.01
N ARG A 163 -4.03 4.01 25.59
CA ARG A 163 -2.83 4.37 24.81
C ARG A 163 -2.51 3.32 23.75
N LYS A 164 -2.56 2.03 24.10
CA LYS A 164 -2.32 0.95 23.14
C LYS A 164 -3.24 1.04 21.92
N LEU A 165 -4.52 1.35 22.12
CA LEU A 165 -5.44 1.54 21.00
C LEU A 165 -5.12 2.77 20.16
N MET A 166 -4.78 3.88 20.82
CA MET A 166 -4.37 5.10 20.11
C MET A 166 -3.09 4.89 19.29
N ASP A 167 -2.11 4.17 19.83
CA ASP A 167 -0.87 3.83 19.12
C ASP A 167 -1.17 2.93 17.90
N ASN A 168 -2.08 1.96 18.05
CA ASN A 168 -2.55 1.12 16.94
C ASN A 168 -3.34 1.92 15.87
N ALA A 169 -4.08 2.95 16.26
CA ALA A 169 -4.78 3.83 15.33
C ALA A 169 -3.81 4.78 14.61
N ASN A 170 -2.84 5.33 15.34
CA ASN A 170 -1.82 6.23 14.82
C ASN A 170 -0.94 5.52 13.78
N THR A 171 -0.51 4.28 14.02
CA THR A 171 0.26 3.52 13.03
C THR A 171 -0.46 3.38 11.68
N ILE A 172 -1.77 3.08 11.68
CA ILE A 172 -2.57 3.00 10.44
C ILE A 172 -2.71 4.38 9.78
N SER A 173 -3.00 5.42 10.56
CA SER A 173 -3.09 6.81 10.08
C SER A 173 -1.77 7.29 9.46
N ASP A 174 -0.65 7.02 10.13
CA ASP A 174 0.66 7.48 9.73
C ASP A 174 1.14 6.75 8.47
N MET A 175 0.80 5.47 8.30
CA MET A 175 1.00 4.76 7.04
C MET A 175 0.21 5.40 5.88
N ALA A 176 -1.05 5.78 6.11
CA ALA A 176 -1.86 6.44 5.08
C ALA A 176 -1.33 7.83 4.72
N LYS A 177 -0.92 8.64 5.72
CA LYS A 177 -0.29 9.95 5.50
C LYS A 177 1.02 9.83 4.75
N THR A 178 1.86 8.85 5.10
CA THR A 178 3.12 8.58 4.42
C THR A 178 2.88 8.20 2.97
N SER A 179 1.88 7.36 2.67
CA SER A 179 1.49 7.02 1.29
C SER A 179 1.05 8.23 0.49
N ASN A 180 0.26 9.14 1.07
CA ASN A 180 -0.17 10.37 0.39
C ASN A 180 1.02 11.30 0.13
N SER A 181 1.90 11.48 1.12
CA SER A 181 3.10 12.31 0.95
C SER A 181 4.05 11.73 -0.10
N ILE A 182 4.23 10.40 -0.13
CA ILE A 182 4.99 9.72 -1.19
C ILE A 182 4.36 9.98 -2.56
N TYR A 183 3.04 9.86 -2.68
CA TYR A 183 2.33 10.11 -3.94
C TYR A 183 2.56 11.55 -4.45
N GLU A 184 2.47 12.54 -3.56
CA GLU A 184 2.75 13.94 -3.90
C GLU A 184 4.18 14.14 -4.39
N VAL A 185 5.17 13.58 -3.69
CA VAL A 185 6.59 13.67 -4.09
C VAL A 185 6.84 12.98 -5.43
N VAL A 186 6.26 11.81 -5.67
CA VAL A 186 6.38 11.08 -6.94
C VAL A 186 5.73 11.85 -8.08
N SER A 187 4.59 12.49 -7.83
CA SER A 187 3.92 13.34 -8.82
C SER A 187 4.78 14.57 -9.19
N ASP A 188 5.36 15.26 -8.20
CA ASP A 188 6.28 16.39 -8.46
C ASP A 188 7.54 15.91 -9.21
N LEU A 189 8.09 14.76 -8.84
CA LEU A 189 9.23 14.16 -9.54
C LEU A 189 8.89 13.85 -11.01
N SER A 190 7.72 13.26 -11.27
CA SER A 190 7.27 12.95 -12.63
C SER A 190 7.09 14.21 -13.46
N GLN A 191 6.51 15.28 -12.89
CA GLN A 191 6.40 16.58 -13.58
C GLN A 191 7.77 17.17 -13.93
N ARG A 192 8.73 17.08 -13.00
CA ARG A 192 10.11 17.52 -13.26
C ARG A 192 10.80 16.68 -14.32
N GLN A 193 10.57 15.37 -14.36
CA GLN A 193 11.11 14.48 -15.39
C GLN A 193 10.61 14.88 -16.77
N LEU A 194 9.29 15.10 -16.94
CA LEU A 194 8.71 15.55 -18.20
C LEU A 194 9.30 16.90 -18.66
N ALA A 195 9.48 17.85 -17.74
CA ALA A 195 10.10 19.14 -18.05
C ALA A 195 11.58 19.02 -18.44
N LEU A 196 12.32 18.06 -17.86
CA LEU A 196 13.69 17.77 -18.25
C LEU A 196 13.77 17.09 -19.61
N GLU A 197 12.87 16.14 -19.91
CA GLU A 197 12.78 15.50 -21.21
C GLU A 197 12.48 16.52 -22.32
N GLU A 198 11.55 17.44 -22.10
CA GLU A 198 11.25 18.52 -23.05
C GLU A 198 12.47 19.41 -23.30
N ARG A 199 13.21 19.77 -22.24
CA ARG A 199 14.45 20.55 -22.37
C ARG A 199 15.53 19.79 -23.14
N ILE A 200 15.69 18.49 -22.87
CA ILE A 200 16.64 17.64 -23.59
C ILE A 200 16.26 17.60 -25.07
N GLN A 201 14.99 17.36 -25.37
CA GLN A 201 14.49 17.31 -26.74
C GLN A 201 14.77 18.64 -27.48
N ALA A 202 14.43 19.78 -26.87
CA ALA A 202 14.74 21.09 -27.44
C ALA A 202 16.25 21.31 -27.65
N THR A 203 17.11 20.83 -26.74
CA THR A 203 18.56 20.91 -26.95
C THR A 203 19.04 20.01 -28.07
N THR A 204 18.49 18.79 -28.20
CA THR A 204 18.84 17.88 -29.29
C THR A 204 18.42 18.44 -30.65
N GLU A 205 17.23 19.05 -30.75
CA GLU A 205 16.76 19.70 -31.97
C GLU A 205 17.67 20.86 -32.39
N ARG A 206 18.10 21.70 -31.44
CA ARG A 206 19.07 22.78 -31.71
C ARG A 206 20.41 22.23 -32.19
N LEU A 207 20.85 21.10 -31.65
CA LEU A 207 22.11 20.47 -32.01
C LEU A 207 22.06 19.88 -33.43
N ILE A 208 20.93 19.27 -33.80
CA ILE A 208 20.67 18.80 -35.17
C ILE A 208 20.66 19.97 -36.15
N ALA A 209 19.97 21.07 -35.85
CA ALA A 209 19.94 22.24 -36.71
C ALA A 209 21.34 22.84 -36.95
N ILE A 210 22.18 22.88 -35.90
CA ILE A 210 23.58 23.31 -36.04
C ILE A 210 24.36 22.34 -36.94
N GLN A 211 24.18 21.03 -36.76
CA GLN A 211 24.83 20.02 -37.59
C GLN A 211 24.47 20.19 -39.08
N GLU A 212 23.19 20.39 -39.40
CA GLU A 212 22.74 20.63 -40.79
C GLU A 212 23.34 21.92 -41.39
N THR A 213 23.45 23.00 -40.60
CA THR A 213 24.10 24.24 -41.07
C THR A 213 25.59 24.06 -41.33
N LEU A 214 26.27 23.19 -40.57
CA LEU A 214 27.67 22.87 -40.80
C LEU A 214 27.86 21.99 -42.04
N ASP A 215 26.95 21.04 -42.27
CA ASP A 215 27.02 20.12 -43.42
C ASP A 215 26.72 20.83 -44.76
N THR A 216 25.88 21.86 -44.77
CA THR A 216 25.56 22.67 -45.96
C THR A 216 26.58 23.78 -46.25
N LEU A 217 27.39 24.14 -45.26
CA LEU A 217 28.45 25.15 -45.37
C LEU A 217 29.45 24.90 -46.52
N PRO A 218 30.02 23.68 -46.72
CA PRO A 218 30.94 23.41 -47.81
C PRO A 218 30.32 23.59 -49.21
N ASP A 219 29.05 23.23 -49.39
CA ASP A 219 28.33 23.39 -50.65
C ASP A 219 28.15 24.87 -51.01
N ILE A 220 27.80 25.70 -50.01
CA ILE A 220 27.67 27.16 -50.19
C ILE A 220 29.03 27.78 -50.55
N ILE A 221 30.10 27.35 -49.88
CA ILE A 221 31.47 27.79 -50.19
C ILE A 221 31.84 27.41 -51.63
N MET A 222 31.52 26.19 -52.06
CA MET A 222 31.80 25.70 -53.42
C MET A 222 31.01 26.49 -54.48
N CYS A 223 29.72 26.75 -54.26
CA CYS A 223 28.91 27.61 -55.13
C CYS A 223 29.47 29.04 -55.25
N ARG A 224 29.94 29.64 -54.15
CA ARG A 224 30.56 30.99 -54.17
C ARG A 224 31.88 31.01 -54.92
N ILE A 225 32.72 29.98 -54.74
CA ILE A 225 34.00 29.84 -55.47
C ILE A 225 33.73 29.67 -56.98
N GLN A 226 32.72 28.88 -57.37
CA GLN A 226 32.34 28.71 -58.77
C GLN A 226 31.75 29.99 -59.39
N ALA A 227 30.95 30.75 -58.64
CA ALA A 227 30.43 32.05 -59.08
C ALA A 227 31.55 33.07 -59.34
N CYS A 228 32.65 33.02 -58.57
CA CYS A 228 33.86 33.83 -58.81
C CYS A 228 34.71 33.36 -60.00
N ARG A 229 34.46 32.18 -60.60
CA ARG A 229 35.32 31.58 -61.63
C ARG A 229 34.81 31.76 -63.07
N LYS A 230 33.88 32.68 -63.36
CA LYS A 230 33.61 33.09 -64.75
C LYS A 230 34.61 34.16 -65.20
N PRO A 231 35.45 33.93 -66.24
CA PRO A 231 36.40 34.92 -66.72
C PRO A 231 35.75 35.84 -67.77
N SER A 232 35.73 37.15 -67.53
CA SER A 232 35.52 38.16 -68.58
C SER A 232 36.85 38.87 -68.85
N PHE A 233 37.38 38.60 -70.03
CA PHE A 233 38.59 39.17 -70.61
C PHE A 233 38.42 40.69 -70.80
N HIS A 234 39.42 41.46 -70.38
CA HIS A 234 39.64 42.91 -70.53
C HIS A 234 39.53 43.37 -72.01
N GLN A 235 39.22 44.62 -72.39
CA GLN A 235 39.85 45.92 -72.04
C GLN A 235 39.26 47.05 -72.94
N PRO A 236 39.79 48.29 -72.95
CA PRO A 236 39.59 49.47 -72.09
C PRO A 236 38.69 50.55 -72.77
N GLY A 237 38.00 51.45 -72.09
CA GLY A 237 38.51 52.52 -71.23
C GLY A 237 38.22 53.89 -71.86
N THR A 238 37.31 54.65 -71.26
CA THR A 238 37.34 56.12 -71.13
C THR A 238 36.46 56.47 -69.93
N GLY A 239 36.99 57.33 -69.05
CA GLY A 239 36.40 57.69 -67.76
C GLY A 239 35.29 58.74 -67.84
N PRO A 240 35.02 59.48 -66.75
CA PRO A 240 33.94 59.08 -65.85
C PRO A 240 32.94 60.21 -65.56
N SER A 241 31.71 59.90 -65.13
CA SER A 241 31.35 59.95 -63.69
C SER A 241 29.83 60.07 -63.38
N TRP A 242 29.54 59.56 -62.18
CA TRP A 242 28.44 59.80 -61.23
C TRP A 242 27.14 58.98 -61.24
N ALA A 243 26.84 58.55 -60.01
CA ALA A 243 25.59 58.07 -59.41
C ALA A 243 25.22 56.59 -59.70
N SER A 244 24.99 55.71 -58.72
CA SER A 244 24.36 55.94 -57.41
C SER A 244 24.78 54.91 -56.36
N ILE A 245 24.81 55.37 -55.10
CA ILE A 245 25.03 54.63 -53.86
C ILE A 245 23.70 54.07 -53.33
N SER A 246 23.70 52.84 -52.82
CA SER A 246 22.84 52.37 -51.70
C SER A 246 23.32 50.98 -51.24
N SER A 247 24.04 50.91 -50.10
CA SER A 247 23.62 50.48 -48.74
C SER A 247 23.62 48.95 -48.55
N VAL A 248 24.67 48.32 -47.99
CA VAL A 248 25.10 48.23 -46.56
C VAL A 248 24.04 47.65 -45.61
N ASN A 249 24.32 46.47 -45.05
CA ASN A 249 24.29 46.22 -43.60
C ASN A 249 25.04 44.93 -43.23
N LEU A 250 26.00 45.06 -42.31
CA LEU A 250 26.83 44.02 -41.70
C LEU A 250 26.78 44.26 -40.18
N PRO A 251 26.71 43.23 -39.31
CA PRO A 251 26.86 43.45 -37.88
C PRO A 251 28.31 43.26 -37.44
N THR A 252 28.87 44.27 -36.77
CA THR A 252 30.08 44.17 -35.97
C THR A 252 29.76 44.09 -34.48
N SER A 253 30.54 43.23 -33.81
CA SER A 253 30.58 43.01 -32.37
C SER A 253 31.10 44.25 -31.62
N GLN A 254 30.44 44.66 -30.55
CA GLN A 254 31.10 45.46 -29.51
C GLN A 254 30.56 45.18 -28.10
N ARG A 255 31.51 44.75 -27.27
CA ARG A 255 31.51 44.53 -25.82
C ARG A 255 31.16 45.82 -25.03
N ARG A 256 30.31 45.73 -24.01
CA ARG A 256 30.36 46.58 -22.78
C ARG A 256 29.84 45.82 -21.55
N SER A 257 30.55 46.02 -20.43
CA SER A 257 30.29 45.49 -19.10
C SER A 257 29.34 46.36 -18.27
N CYS A 258 28.64 45.70 -17.34
CA CYS A 258 28.19 46.11 -15.99
C CYS A 258 27.43 47.43 -15.78
N THR A 259 26.19 47.35 -15.25
CA THR A 259 25.79 47.96 -13.96
C THR A 259 24.48 47.38 -13.41
N LEU A 260 24.53 47.06 -12.12
CA LEU A 260 23.51 47.05 -11.05
C LEU A 260 22.00 47.02 -11.38
N GLY A 261 21.30 46.06 -10.75
CA GLY A 261 19.87 46.12 -10.46
C GLY A 261 19.40 44.98 -9.57
N ILE A 262 19.38 45.20 -8.24
CA ILE A 262 18.64 44.41 -7.23
C ILE A 262 17.36 45.20 -6.91
N PRO A 263 16.19 44.56 -6.75
CA PRO A 263 15.55 44.49 -5.42
C PRO A 263 15.00 43.07 -5.14
N THR A 264 15.49 42.34 -4.13
CA THR A 264 14.90 42.21 -2.78
C THR A 264 13.37 42.24 -2.68
N ILE A 265 12.76 41.07 -2.47
CA ILE A 265 11.45 40.92 -1.82
C ILE A 265 11.58 39.83 -0.74
N VAL A 266 11.46 40.25 0.52
CA VAL A 266 11.17 39.43 1.73
C VAL A 266 10.28 40.33 2.63
N PRO A 267 9.62 39.83 3.68
CA PRO A 267 8.36 39.09 3.77
C PRO A 267 7.19 40.00 4.23
N ARG A 268 5.96 39.46 4.35
CA ARG A 268 4.86 40.13 5.06
C ARG A 268 4.38 39.28 6.23
N SER A 269 4.91 39.53 7.43
CA SER A 269 4.23 39.21 8.69
C SER A 269 3.51 40.46 9.19
N GLY A 270 2.20 40.36 9.42
CA GLY A 270 1.44 41.37 10.16
C GLY A 270 1.55 41.15 11.67
N SER A 271 1.75 42.24 12.41
CA SER A 271 1.79 42.31 13.87
C SER A 271 0.52 42.97 14.43
N ALA A 272 0.00 42.39 15.51
CA ALA A 272 -0.64 42.97 16.70
C ALA A 272 -1.60 44.19 16.61
N ASN A 273 -2.82 44.05 17.12
CA ASN A 273 -3.32 44.60 18.41
C ASN A 273 -4.85 44.75 18.42
N ASN A 274 -5.53 43.95 19.25
CA ASN A 274 -6.49 44.37 20.30
C ASN A 274 -6.83 43.17 21.19
#